data_AF-A0A7G3AUL3-F1
#
_entry.id   AF-A0A7G3AUL3-F1
#
_cell.length_a   1.000
_cell.length_b   1.000
_cell.length_c   1.000
_cell.angle_alpha   90.00
_cell.angle_beta   90.00
_cell.angle_gamma   90.00
#
_symmetry.space_group_name_H-M   'P 1'
#
loop_
_entity.id
_entity.type
_entity.pdbx_description
1 polymer ?
#
loop_
_entity_poly.entity_id
_entity_poly.type
_entity_poly.pdbx_seq_one_letter_code
_entity_poly.pdbx_strand_id
1 'polypeptide(L)'
;MATSPHPSAVSDTLSSISTSNKMATSPRSAPDTISVCSTLSALSSCPDRHGFYGGVQFTDKPKAPLPRSQILAREKKWLHMMDIWREYMAKNYKKVRERCRKGIPASVRPRAWFYLSGAHLLHEKYPNLYEELLKMPGNQQYIEEIRKDQHRQFPFHEMFLDEEKPGRIELFNVLKAYSIFNPQIGYCQAQAPIAAFLLMFLPAEQAFWCFVSVCDKYLKDYFKPGMEMLQRDAGMLMALVKKTSPNVYRHLQKHKVEPLLFMTDWFLCAMTRTLPWDTLLRVWDCFLCEGIKILFKVALVILGASLGPRSIRKVCNDLCETLEVLRSPPEKVLEENFMMHHVLNLNLSREDFEREHQRQAELRRRGKSS
;
A
#
# COMPACT_ATOMS: atom_id res chain seq x y z
N MET A 1 -15.77 -38.21 -49.13
CA MET A 1 -14.55 -38.68 -49.81
C MET A 1 -13.35 -38.13 -49.06
N ALA A 2 -12.57 -39.03 -48.46
CA ALA A 2 -11.11 -39.05 -48.27
C ALA A 2 -10.33 -37.76 -48.60
N THR A 3 -9.31 -37.30 -47.88
CA THR A 3 -8.40 -37.87 -46.87
C THR A 3 -7.42 -36.73 -46.52
N SER A 4 -6.99 -36.60 -45.27
CA SER A 4 -5.71 -35.92 -44.95
C SER A 4 -4.53 -36.73 -45.52
N PRO A 5 -3.37 -36.10 -45.75
CA PRO A 5 -2.24 -36.45 -44.89
C PRO A 5 -1.23 -35.30 -44.62
N HIS A 6 -0.68 -35.30 -43.41
CA HIS A 6 0.67 -34.81 -43.04
C HIS A 6 1.73 -35.86 -43.52
N PRO A 7 3.07 -35.75 -43.31
CA PRO A 7 3.96 -34.68 -42.79
C PRO A 7 5.30 -34.55 -43.60
N SER A 8 6.27 -33.79 -43.06
CA SER A 8 7.72 -34.07 -42.96
C SER A 8 8.71 -33.05 -43.56
N ALA A 9 9.46 -32.43 -42.64
CA ALA A 9 10.87 -32.01 -42.62
C ALA A 9 11.71 -31.99 -43.92
N VAL A 10 12.55 -30.97 -44.09
CA VAL A 10 14.03 -31.07 -44.06
C VAL A 10 14.67 -29.66 -44.09
N SER A 11 15.76 -29.60 -43.32
CA SER A 11 16.74 -28.56 -43.01
C SER A 11 17.45 -27.84 -44.17
N ASP A 12 18.02 -26.68 -43.82
CA ASP A 12 19.23 -26.00 -44.34
C ASP A 12 19.18 -25.46 -45.78
N THR A 13 19.57 -24.22 -46.08
CA THR A 13 20.95 -23.75 -45.92
C THR A 13 21.08 -22.22 -46.08
N LEU A 14 22.10 -21.66 -45.42
CA LEU A 14 22.89 -20.45 -45.77
C LEU A 14 22.36 -19.05 -45.41
N SER A 15 22.75 -18.64 -44.21
CA SER A 15 23.63 -17.48 -43.93
C SER A 15 23.79 -16.39 -45.01
N SER A 16 23.54 -15.13 -44.63
CA SER A 16 24.61 -14.13 -44.45
C SER A 16 24.11 -12.74 -44.04
N ILE A 17 24.67 -12.27 -42.91
CA ILE A 17 25.12 -10.90 -42.62
C ILE A 17 24.04 -9.81 -42.40
N SER A 18 23.85 -9.44 -41.12
CA SER A 18 24.03 -8.04 -40.70
C SER A 18 24.28 -7.94 -39.20
N THR A 19 25.50 -7.55 -38.86
CA THR A 19 26.00 -7.07 -37.58
C THR A 19 25.24 -5.82 -37.12
N SER A 20 24.80 -5.78 -35.85
CA SER A 20 25.12 -4.71 -34.88
C SER A 20 24.16 -4.66 -33.66
N ASN A 21 24.77 -4.66 -32.47
CA ASN A 21 24.30 -4.14 -31.19
C ASN A 21 23.00 -4.68 -30.56
N LYS A 22 23.13 -5.79 -29.81
CA LYS A 22 22.27 -6.07 -28.65
C LYS A 22 22.79 -5.30 -27.43
N MET A 23 22.08 -4.24 -27.04
CA MET A 23 22.22 -3.66 -25.70
C MET A 23 21.32 -4.43 -24.74
N ALA A 24 21.95 -5.00 -23.72
CA ALA A 24 21.32 -5.67 -22.60
C ALA A 24 20.50 -4.68 -21.76
N THR A 25 19.30 -5.06 -21.33
CA THR A 25 18.76 -4.70 -20.01
C THR A 25 17.68 -5.70 -19.60
N SER A 26 18.08 -6.58 -18.68
CA SER A 26 17.20 -7.38 -17.83
C SER A 26 16.65 -6.48 -16.71
N PRO A 27 15.37 -6.56 -16.31
CA PRO A 27 14.92 -5.87 -15.10
C PRO A 27 15.51 -6.59 -13.89
N ARG A 28 16.41 -5.89 -13.19
CA ARG A 28 17.03 -6.33 -11.93
C ARG A 28 15.95 -6.66 -10.90
N SER A 29 16.11 -7.84 -10.31
CA SER A 29 15.46 -8.27 -9.07
C SER A 29 15.58 -7.18 -8.00
N ALA A 30 14.45 -6.95 -7.30
CA ALA A 30 14.44 -6.24 -6.04
C ALA A 30 15.44 -6.91 -5.06
N PRO A 31 16.07 -6.19 -4.14
CA PRO A 31 17.08 -6.77 -3.27
C PRO A 31 16.48 -7.90 -2.44
N ASP A 32 17.07 -9.07 -2.62
CA ASP A 32 16.74 -10.31 -1.94
C ASP A 32 16.87 -10.17 -0.42
N THR A 33 15.82 -10.64 0.25
CA THR A 33 15.91 -11.57 1.37
C THR A 33 16.69 -11.10 2.60
N ILE A 34 15.96 -10.57 3.58
CA ILE A 34 16.30 -10.81 4.98
C ILE A 34 16.31 -12.33 5.15
N SER A 35 17.49 -12.90 5.36
CA SER A 35 17.68 -14.30 5.75
C SER A 35 16.80 -14.61 6.96
N VAL A 36 15.68 -15.30 6.73
CA VAL A 36 14.70 -15.69 7.75
C VAL A 36 15.35 -16.53 8.86
N CYS A 37 16.46 -17.21 8.54
CA CYS A 37 17.16 -18.09 9.47
C CYS A 37 17.99 -17.35 10.53
N SER A 38 18.30 -16.07 10.32
CA SER A 38 19.19 -15.29 11.21
C SER A 38 18.44 -14.47 12.28
N THR A 39 17.12 -14.32 12.15
CA THR A 39 16.27 -13.49 13.04
C THR A 39 15.42 -14.29 14.04
N LEU A 40 15.43 -15.62 13.99
CA LEU A 40 14.66 -16.48 14.92
C LEU A 40 15.08 -16.30 16.40
N SER A 41 16.29 -15.79 16.66
CA SER A 41 16.79 -15.52 18.01
C SER A 41 16.23 -14.25 18.67
N ALA A 42 15.45 -13.43 17.96
CA ALA A 42 14.89 -12.17 18.44
C ALA A 42 13.34 -12.16 18.50
N LEU A 43 12.69 -13.32 18.46
CA LEU A 43 11.23 -13.43 18.59
C LEU A 43 10.83 -13.51 20.06
N SER A 44 9.88 -12.67 20.45
CA SER A 44 9.20 -12.79 21.75
C SER A 44 8.51 -14.15 21.85
N SER A 45 8.38 -14.70 23.06
CA SER A 45 7.63 -15.94 23.30
C SER A 45 6.10 -15.71 23.31
N CYS A 46 5.67 -14.46 23.46
CA CYS A 46 4.27 -14.05 23.40
C CYS A 46 4.08 -12.92 22.39
N PRO A 47 2.96 -12.90 21.65
CA PRO A 47 2.70 -11.81 20.73
C PRO A 47 2.39 -10.52 21.50
N ASP A 48 2.66 -9.38 20.87
CA ASP A 48 2.17 -8.10 21.36
C ASP A 48 0.63 -8.00 21.25
N ARG A 49 0.08 -6.86 21.68
CA ARG A 49 -1.37 -6.62 21.66
C ARG A 49 -2.00 -6.65 20.27
N HIS A 50 -1.18 -6.67 19.21
CA HIS A 50 -1.60 -6.68 17.82
C HIS A 50 -1.27 -8.01 17.14
N GLY A 51 -0.81 -9.03 17.88
CA GLY A 51 -0.56 -10.36 17.35
C GLY A 51 0.86 -10.59 16.80
N PHE A 52 1.79 -9.64 16.96
CA PHE A 52 3.16 -9.77 16.45
C PHE A 52 4.13 -10.35 17.48
N TYR A 53 4.96 -11.31 17.08
CA TYR A 53 6.05 -11.86 17.89
C TYR A 53 7.39 -11.10 17.70
N GLY A 54 7.45 -10.18 16.72
CA GLY A 54 8.65 -9.42 16.38
C GLY A 54 8.52 -8.67 15.04
N GLY A 55 9.64 -8.11 14.57
CA GLY A 55 9.71 -7.34 13.33
C GLY A 55 9.32 -5.86 13.49
N VAL A 56 9.33 -5.11 12.38
CA VAL A 56 9.13 -3.65 12.39
C VAL A 56 7.73 -3.21 12.83
N GLN A 57 6.76 -4.13 12.81
CA GLN A 57 5.39 -3.90 13.27
C GLN A 57 5.21 -4.17 14.78
N PHE A 58 6.15 -4.88 15.41
CA PHE A 58 6.07 -5.23 16.82
C PHE A 58 6.16 -3.99 17.71
N THR A 59 5.32 -3.96 18.74
CA THR A 59 5.19 -2.81 19.65
C THR A 59 5.48 -3.24 21.09
N ASP A 60 6.75 -3.11 21.52
CA ASP A 60 7.20 -3.44 22.88
C ASP A 60 6.53 -2.63 23.99
N LYS A 61 6.28 -1.33 23.73
CA LYS A 61 5.79 -0.40 24.75
C LYS A 61 4.29 -0.18 24.56
N PRO A 62 3.44 -0.65 25.48
CA PRO A 62 2.01 -0.38 25.39
C PRO A 62 1.78 1.13 25.51
N LYS A 63 1.24 1.72 24.44
CA LYS A 63 0.72 3.10 24.48
C LYS A 63 -0.22 3.26 25.68
N ALA A 64 0.01 4.30 26.49
CA ALA A 64 -0.90 4.64 27.58
C ALA A 64 -2.33 4.75 27.04
N PRO A 65 -3.25 3.87 27.45
CA PRO A 65 -4.59 3.86 26.89
C PRO A 65 -5.29 5.16 27.28
N LEU A 66 -6.15 5.65 26.38
CA LEU A 66 -7.07 6.72 26.75
C LEU A 66 -7.95 6.25 27.92
N PRO A 67 -8.43 7.16 28.78
CA PRO A 67 -9.36 6.79 29.84
C PRO A 67 -10.54 5.99 29.29
N ARG A 68 -10.94 4.90 29.98
CA ARG A 68 -12.01 4.00 29.54
C ARG A 68 -13.30 4.76 29.20
N SER A 69 -13.65 5.78 29.98
CA SER A 69 -14.80 6.65 29.72
C SER A 69 -14.71 7.37 28.36
N GLN A 70 -13.51 7.81 27.98
CA GLN A 70 -13.27 8.45 26.70
C GLN A 70 -13.35 7.45 25.54
N ILE A 71 -12.85 6.23 25.72
CA ILE A 71 -12.96 5.15 24.72
C ILE A 71 -14.44 4.83 24.47
N LEU A 72 -15.20 4.51 25.53
CA LEU A 72 -16.64 4.22 25.43
C LEU A 72 -17.44 5.36 24.80
N ALA A 73 -17.11 6.61 25.15
CA ALA A 73 -17.78 7.78 24.55
C ALA A 73 -17.49 7.91 23.04
N ARG A 74 -16.28 7.55 22.59
CA ARG A 74 -15.92 7.53 21.16
C ARG A 74 -16.59 6.37 20.44
N GLU A 75 -16.68 5.20 21.06
CA GLU A 75 -17.34 4.01 20.51
C GLU A 75 -18.83 4.26 20.27
N LYS A 76 -19.57 4.72 21.30
CA LYS A 76 -21.00 5.08 21.16
C LYS A 76 -21.25 6.05 20.02
N LYS A 77 -20.36 7.03 19.88
CA LYS A 77 -20.37 8.02 18.80
C LYS A 77 -20.20 7.36 17.44
N TRP A 78 -19.28 6.42 17.28
CA TRP A 78 -19.04 5.68 16.03
C TRP A 78 -20.20 4.75 15.68
N LEU A 79 -20.72 4.00 16.65
CA LEU A 79 -21.88 3.12 16.44
C LEU A 79 -23.09 3.93 15.92
N HIS A 80 -23.42 5.03 16.60
CA HIS A 80 -24.50 5.91 16.16
C HIS A 80 -24.30 6.47 14.73
N MET A 81 -23.06 6.82 14.35
CA MET A 81 -22.79 7.26 12.98
C MET A 81 -23.02 6.16 11.95
N MET A 82 -22.66 4.92 12.27
CA MET A 82 -22.80 3.79 11.35
C MET A 82 -24.26 3.37 11.20
N ASP A 83 -25.09 3.52 12.24
CA ASP A 83 -26.52 3.22 12.17
C ASP A 83 -27.29 4.18 11.24
N ILE A 84 -26.80 5.40 11.06
CA ILE A 84 -27.33 6.39 10.10
C ILE A 84 -26.27 6.87 9.11
N TRP A 85 -25.48 5.91 8.58
CA TRP A 85 -24.29 6.19 7.78
C TRP A 85 -24.56 7.05 6.53
N ARG A 86 -25.61 6.75 5.78
CA ARG A 86 -25.94 7.48 4.53
C ARG A 86 -26.15 8.96 4.78
N GLU A 87 -26.86 9.32 5.85
CA GLU A 87 -27.07 10.71 6.24
C GLU A 87 -25.76 11.38 6.67
N TYR A 88 -24.94 10.68 7.47
CA TYR A 88 -23.65 11.23 7.90
C TYR A 88 -22.70 11.50 6.75
N MET A 89 -22.63 10.61 5.76
CA MET A 89 -21.79 10.81 4.59
C MET A 89 -22.32 11.93 3.68
N ALA A 90 -23.65 12.11 3.58
CA ALA A 90 -24.25 13.15 2.76
C ALA A 90 -24.17 14.55 3.40
N LYS A 91 -24.48 14.67 4.70
CA LYS A 91 -24.66 15.97 5.38
C LYS A 91 -23.59 16.28 6.41
N ASN A 92 -22.97 15.26 7.02
CA ASN A 92 -22.09 15.41 8.17
C ASN A 92 -20.67 14.86 7.93
N TYR A 93 -20.21 14.80 6.67
CA TYR A 93 -18.90 14.23 6.32
C TYR A 93 -17.73 14.90 7.06
N LYS A 94 -17.80 16.21 7.31
CA LYS A 94 -16.82 16.94 8.13
C LYS A 94 -16.66 16.31 9.53
N LYS A 95 -17.77 15.87 10.14
CA LYS A 95 -17.77 15.23 11.46
C LYS A 95 -17.16 13.84 11.43
N VAL A 96 -17.46 13.06 10.39
CA VAL A 96 -16.84 11.74 10.16
C VAL A 96 -15.32 11.90 10.05
N ARG A 97 -14.87 12.83 9.20
CA ARG A 97 -13.46 13.17 9.00
C ARG A 97 -12.77 13.58 10.30
N GLU A 98 -13.36 14.48 11.08
CA GLU A 98 -12.82 14.89 12.38
C GLU A 98 -12.64 13.71 13.34
N ARG A 99 -13.54 12.72 13.31
CA ARG A 99 -13.45 11.53 14.16
C ARG A 99 -12.38 10.56 13.69
N CYS A 100 -12.22 10.36 12.37
CA CYS A 100 -11.08 9.61 11.80
C CYS A 100 -9.75 10.22 12.24
N ARG A 101 -9.61 11.55 12.15
CA ARG A 101 -8.42 12.29 12.59
C ARG A 101 -8.15 12.21 14.08
N LYS A 102 -9.16 11.93 14.91
CA LYS A 102 -9.02 11.74 16.37
C LYS A 102 -8.65 10.32 16.79
N GLY A 103 -8.88 9.31 15.97
CA GLY A 103 -8.72 7.90 16.36
C GLY A 103 -10.04 7.15 16.31
N ILE A 104 -10.10 6.10 15.48
CA ILE A 104 -11.18 5.12 15.56
C ILE A 104 -10.84 4.14 16.70
N PRO A 105 -11.73 3.92 17.68
CA PRO A 105 -11.52 2.91 18.72
C PRO A 105 -11.35 1.52 18.11
N ALA A 106 -10.47 0.70 18.71
CA ALA A 106 -10.11 -0.61 18.15
C ALA A 106 -11.33 -1.55 17.96
N SER A 107 -12.24 -1.55 18.94
CA SER A 107 -13.47 -2.36 18.95
C SER A 107 -14.40 -2.12 17.77
N VAL A 108 -14.45 -0.89 17.24
CA VAL A 108 -15.34 -0.50 16.13
C VAL A 108 -14.60 -0.29 14.82
N ARG A 109 -13.26 -0.41 14.82
CA ARG A 109 -12.42 -0.16 13.65
C ARG A 109 -12.76 -1.06 12.47
N PRO A 110 -12.95 -2.40 12.62
CA PRO A 110 -13.34 -3.26 11.51
C PRO A 110 -14.61 -2.77 10.80
N ARG A 111 -15.68 -2.55 11.56
CA ARG A 111 -16.96 -2.06 11.01
C ARG A 111 -16.79 -0.67 10.41
N ALA A 112 -16.08 0.25 11.07
CA ALA A 112 -15.85 1.59 10.55
C ALA A 112 -15.09 1.58 9.21
N TRP A 113 -14.05 0.75 9.07
CA TRP A 113 -13.29 0.61 7.82
C TRP A 113 -14.13 0.03 6.69
N PHE A 114 -14.97 -0.97 6.98
CA PHE A 114 -15.92 -1.54 6.02
C PHE A 114 -16.91 -0.50 5.48
N TYR A 115 -17.34 0.43 6.33
CA TYR A 115 -18.20 1.55 5.94
C TYR A 115 -17.45 2.68 5.21
N LEU A 116 -16.25 3.06 5.70
CA LEU A 116 -15.43 4.13 5.14
C LEU A 116 -14.91 3.82 3.73
N SER A 117 -14.47 2.57 3.50
CA SER A 117 -14.03 2.13 2.17
C SER A 117 -15.18 2.17 1.16
N GLY A 118 -16.41 1.90 1.61
CA GLY A 118 -17.56 1.63 0.78
C GLY A 118 -17.74 0.15 0.44
N ALA A 119 -16.95 -0.73 1.06
CA ALA A 119 -17.02 -2.17 0.90
C ALA A 119 -18.41 -2.75 1.24
N HIS A 120 -19.09 -2.20 2.24
CA HIS A 120 -20.48 -2.56 2.54
C HIS A 120 -21.42 -2.44 1.34
N LEU A 121 -21.25 -1.42 0.49
CA LEU A 121 -22.07 -1.25 -0.71
C LEU A 121 -21.73 -2.28 -1.79
N LEU A 122 -20.46 -2.69 -1.90
CA LEU A 122 -20.04 -3.73 -2.84
C LEU A 122 -20.56 -5.10 -2.40
N HIS A 123 -20.42 -5.40 -1.12
CA HIS A 123 -20.94 -6.61 -0.49
C HIS A 123 -22.47 -6.73 -0.66
N GLU A 124 -23.23 -5.65 -0.42
CA GLU A 124 -24.68 -5.62 -0.67
C GLU A 124 -25.03 -5.76 -2.16
N LYS A 125 -24.19 -5.22 -3.06
CA LYS A 125 -24.44 -5.24 -4.51
C LYS A 125 -24.18 -6.60 -5.15
N TYR A 126 -23.25 -7.38 -4.62
CA TYR A 126 -22.79 -8.64 -5.20
C TYR A 126 -22.88 -9.79 -4.18
N PRO A 127 -24.09 -10.17 -3.75
CA PRO A 127 -24.27 -11.25 -2.77
C PRO A 127 -23.72 -12.57 -3.32
N ASN A 128 -23.03 -13.33 -2.46
CA ASN A 128 -22.42 -14.64 -2.75
C ASN A 128 -21.30 -14.66 -3.82
N LEU A 129 -20.93 -13.50 -4.39
CA LEU A 129 -19.96 -13.46 -5.48
C LEU A 129 -18.56 -13.88 -5.00
N TYR A 130 -18.20 -13.57 -3.75
CA TYR A 130 -16.91 -14.01 -3.21
C TYR A 130 -16.82 -15.55 -3.18
N GLU A 131 -17.84 -16.23 -2.68
CA GLU A 131 -17.93 -17.69 -2.63
C GLU A 131 -17.89 -18.32 -4.04
N GLU A 132 -18.52 -17.67 -5.02
CA GLU A 132 -18.45 -18.08 -6.42
C GLU A 132 -17.04 -17.95 -6.99
N LEU A 133 -16.35 -16.83 -6.74
CA LEU A 133 -14.97 -16.59 -7.17
C LEU A 133 -13.99 -17.62 -6.58
N LEU A 134 -14.20 -18.06 -5.33
CA LEU A 134 -13.34 -19.07 -4.70
C LEU A 134 -13.38 -20.42 -5.44
N LYS A 135 -14.55 -20.79 -5.98
CA LYS A 135 -14.76 -22.04 -6.73
C LYS A 135 -14.14 -22.01 -8.12
N MET A 136 -13.92 -20.83 -8.68
CA MET A 136 -13.31 -20.67 -10.01
C MET A 136 -11.81 -21.05 -9.96
N PRO A 137 -11.24 -21.65 -11.02
CA PRO A 137 -9.86 -22.12 -11.01
C PRO A 137 -8.83 -20.99 -10.89
N GLY A 138 -9.07 -19.81 -11.47
CA GLY A 138 -8.13 -18.68 -11.51
C GLY A 138 -7.04 -18.83 -12.58
N ASN A 139 -6.26 -17.76 -12.81
CA ASN A 139 -5.11 -17.81 -13.71
C ASN A 139 -3.92 -18.48 -13.00
N GLN A 140 -3.34 -19.51 -13.63
CA GLN A 140 -2.27 -20.32 -13.03
C GLN A 140 -1.02 -19.52 -12.67
N GLN A 141 -0.63 -18.55 -13.50
CA GLN A 141 0.53 -17.69 -13.23
C GLN A 141 0.31 -16.89 -11.93
N TYR A 142 -0.85 -16.25 -11.79
CA TYR A 142 -1.16 -15.48 -10.58
C TYR A 142 -1.23 -16.36 -9.34
N ILE A 143 -1.76 -17.57 -9.46
CA ILE A 143 -1.80 -18.53 -8.34
C ILE A 143 -0.40 -18.86 -7.84
N GLU A 144 0.54 -19.11 -8.75
CA GLU A 144 1.93 -19.40 -8.40
C GLU A 144 2.64 -18.19 -7.78
N GLU A 145 2.42 -17.00 -8.32
CA GLU A 145 2.94 -15.74 -7.75
C GLU A 145 2.37 -15.48 -6.35
N ILE A 146 1.07 -15.65 -6.13
CA ILE A 146 0.43 -15.49 -4.82
C ILE A 146 1.01 -16.50 -3.82
N ARG A 147 1.22 -17.76 -4.21
CA ARG A 147 1.83 -18.78 -3.33
C ARG A 147 3.26 -18.41 -2.93
N LYS A 148 4.07 -17.95 -3.88
CA LYS A 148 5.43 -17.47 -3.61
C LYS A 148 5.45 -16.24 -2.70
N ASP A 149 4.40 -15.43 -2.73
CA ASP A 149 4.37 -14.16 -2.01
C ASP A 149 3.82 -14.23 -0.60
N GLN A 150 3.01 -15.25 -0.27
CA GLN A 150 2.32 -15.34 1.02
C GLN A 150 3.26 -15.37 2.23
N HIS A 151 4.34 -16.17 2.17
CA HIS A 151 5.21 -16.40 3.34
C HIS A 151 5.94 -15.15 3.84
N ARG A 152 6.03 -14.10 3.01
CA ARG A 152 6.70 -12.82 3.34
C ARG A 152 5.73 -11.72 3.77
N GLN A 153 4.43 -12.02 3.90
CA GLN A 153 3.44 -11.06 4.37
C GLN A 153 3.23 -11.18 5.88
N PHE A 154 3.76 -10.22 6.64
CA PHE A 154 3.71 -10.19 8.10
C PHE A 154 4.13 -11.53 8.75
N PRO A 155 5.34 -12.03 8.44
CA PRO A 155 5.78 -13.38 8.84
C PRO A 155 5.84 -13.59 10.35
N PHE A 156 5.82 -12.51 11.14
CA PHE A 156 5.88 -12.55 12.60
C PHE A 156 4.51 -12.38 13.28
N HIS A 157 3.42 -12.29 12.51
CA HIS A 157 2.08 -12.15 13.07
C HIS A 157 1.43 -13.53 13.25
N GLU A 158 0.72 -13.74 14.36
CA GLU A 158 0.16 -15.03 14.78
C GLU A 158 -0.73 -15.71 13.71
N MET A 159 -1.43 -14.92 12.89
CA MET A 159 -2.26 -15.40 11.79
C MET A 159 -1.47 -15.95 10.59
N PHE A 160 -0.19 -15.61 10.44
CA PHE A 160 0.60 -15.88 9.24
C PHE A 160 1.92 -16.64 9.50
N LEU A 161 2.20 -17.05 10.74
CA LEU A 161 3.45 -17.73 11.13
C LEU A 161 3.74 -18.98 10.27
N ASP A 162 2.75 -19.86 10.09
CA ASP A 162 2.92 -21.17 9.46
C ASP A 162 1.91 -21.40 8.32
N GLU A 163 2.23 -22.35 7.42
CA GLU A 163 1.41 -22.71 6.25
C GLU A 163 0.00 -23.17 6.59
N GLU A 164 -0.16 -23.80 7.75
CA GLU A 164 -1.44 -24.36 8.20
C GLU A 164 -2.34 -23.31 8.86
N LYS A 165 -1.85 -22.07 9.08
CA LYS A 165 -2.65 -21.04 9.74
C LYS A 165 -3.78 -20.56 8.82
N PRO A 166 -5.01 -20.37 9.36
CA PRO A 166 -6.14 -19.86 8.59
C PRO A 166 -5.86 -18.54 7.88
N GLY A 167 -5.01 -17.68 8.45
CA GLY A 167 -4.65 -16.40 7.82
C GLY A 167 -3.97 -16.56 6.47
N ARG A 168 -3.07 -17.54 6.28
CA ARG A 168 -2.43 -17.78 4.97
C ARG A 168 -3.42 -18.31 3.94
N ILE A 169 -4.30 -19.22 4.36
CA ILE A 169 -5.36 -19.76 3.50
C ILE A 169 -6.28 -18.63 3.03
N GLU A 170 -6.75 -17.78 3.95
CA GLU A 170 -7.63 -16.66 3.57
C GLU A 170 -6.91 -15.58 2.77
N LEU A 171 -5.61 -15.36 3.00
CA LEU A 171 -4.80 -14.46 2.17
C LEU A 171 -4.71 -14.96 0.73
N PHE A 172 -4.47 -16.25 0.53
CA PHE A 172 -4.52 -16.85 -0.80
C PHE A 172 -5.89 -16.65 -1.45
N ASN A 173 -6.96 -16.95 -0.71
CA ASN A 173 -8.34 -16.87 -1.19
C ASN A 173 -8.71 -15.45 -1.63
N VAL A 174 -8.43 -14.44 -0.80
CA VAL A 174 -8.73 -13.03 -1.11
C VAL A 174 -7.96 -12.56 -2.35
N LEU A 175 -6.66 -12.86 -2.44
CA LEU A 175 -5.82 -12.44 -3.57
C LEU A 175 -6.21 -13.16 -4.87
N LYS A 176 -6.49 -14.47 -4.79
CA LYS A 176 -6.99 -15.26 -5.92
C LYS A 176 -8.31 -14.70 -6.41
N ALA A 177 -9.29 -14.53 -5.50
CA ALA A 177 -10.61 -14.00 -5.84
C ALA A 177 -10.51 -12.63 -6.52
N TYR A 178 -9.64 -11.74 -6.03
CA TYR A 178 -9.42 -10.43 -6.64
C TYR A 178 -8.85 -10.54 -8.07
N SER A 179 -7.87 -11.42 -8.28
CA SER A 179 -7.26 -11.61 -9.61
C SER A 179 -8.28 -12.10 -10.66
N ILE A 180 -9.33 -12.81 -10.21
CA ILE A 180 -10.44 -13.27 -11.04
C ILE A 180 -11.48 -12.16 -11.23
N PHE A 181 -11.80 -11.43 -10.16
CA PHE A 181 -12.76 -10.32 -10.19
C PHE A 181 -12.29 -9.18 -11.10
N ASN A 182 -11.00 -8.87 -11.10
CA ASN A 182 -10.40 -7.83 -11.94
C ASN A 182 -9.23 -8.38 -12.77
N PRO A 183 -9.49 -9.15 -13.84
CA PRO A 183 -8.46 -9.83 -14.63
C PRO A 183 -7.59 -8.88 -15.45
N GLN A 184 -8.02 -7.62 -15.67
CA GLN A 184 -7.21 -6.60 -16.34
C GLN A 184 -6.02 -6.16 -15.48
N ILE A 185 -6.18 -6.20 -14.15
CA ILE A 185 -5.11 -5.95 -13.20
C ILE A 185 -4.43 -7.26 -12.80
N GLY A 186 -5.23 -8.31 -12.56
CA GLY A 186 -4.74 -9.60 -12.09
C GLY A 186 -4.18 -9.49 -10.68
N TYR A 187 -3.03 -10.11 -10.47
CA TYR A 187 -2.27 -10.04 -9.23
C TYR A 187 -0.96 -9.27 -9.42
N CYS A 188 -0.65 -8.41 -8.45
CA CYS A 188 0.63 -7.72 -8.30
C CYS A 188 1.13 -7.92 -6.87
N GLN A 189 2.40 -8.27 -6.70
CA GLN A 189 3.04 -8.53 -5.41
C GLN A 189 2.75 -7.49 -4.32
N ALA A 190 2.66 -6.21 -4.68
CA ALA A 190 2.41 -5.12 -3.75
C ALA A 190 0.99 -5.13 -3.13
N GLN A 191 0.09 -5.97 -3.65
CA GLN A 191 -1.26 -6.15 -3.14
C GLN A 191 -1.33 -7.05 -1.91
N ALA A 192 -0.47 -8.07 -1.82
CA ALA A 192 -0.47 -9.03 -0.73
C ALA A 192 -0.38 -8.42 0.68
N PRO A 193 0.49 -7.44 0.96
CA PRO A 193 0.52 -6.83 2.29
C PRO A 193 -0.76 -6.03 2.61
N ILE A 194 -1.47 -5.50 1.61
CA ILE A 194 -2.75 -4.80 1.82
C ILE A 194 -3.84 -5.82 2.21
N ALA A 195 -3.94 -6.93 1.48
CA ALA A 195 -4.92 -7.98 1.77
C ALA A 195 -4.67 -8.62 3.14
N ALA A 196 -3.41 -8.95 3.46
CA ALA A 196 -3.03 -9.50 4.75
C ALA A 196 -3.36 -8.55 5.90
N PHE A 197 -3.08 -7.25 5.74
CA PHE A 197 -3.42 -6.22 6.71
C PHE A 197 -4.93 -6.15 6.98
N LEU A 198 -5.76 -6.20 5.95
CA LEU A 198 -7.22 -6.17 6.10
C LEU A 198 -7.77 -7.43 6.79
N LEU A 199 -7.21 -8.60 6.48
CA LEU A 199 -7.61 -9.88 7.09
C LEU A 199 -7.36 -9.93 8.60
N MET A 200 -6.41 -9.16 9.13
CA MET A 200 -6.21 -9.05 10.58
C MET A 200 -7.35 -8.33 11.31
N PHE A 201 -8.24 -7.63 10.59
CA PHE A 201 -9.35 -6.89 11.18
C PHE A 201 -10.72 -7.40 10.75
N LEU A 202 -10.83 -8.00 9.57
CA LEU A 202 -12.09 -8.31 8.91
C LEU A 202 -12.17 -9.80 8.56
N PRO A 203 -13.37 -10.41 8.64
CA PRO A 203 -13.62 -11.70 8.02
C PRO A 203 -13.29 -11.68 6.51
N ALA A 204 -12.95 -12.84 5.95
CA ALA A 204 -12.38 -12.95 4.60
C ALA A 204 -13.19 -12.23 3.51
N GLU A 205 -14.52 -12.41 3.47
CA GLU A 205 -15.37 -11.74 2.48
C GLU A 205 -15.39 -10.21 2.65
N GLN A 206 -15.50 -9.72 3.88
CA GLN A 206 -15.45 -8.27 4.15
C GLN A 206 -14.07 -7.69 3.84
N ALA A 207 -13.00 -8.44 4.14
CA ALA A 207 -11.63 -8.09 3.78
C ALA A 207 -11.47 -8.02 2.25
N PHE A 208 -12.04 -8.98 1.51
CA PHE A 208 -12.07 -8.98 0.05
C PHE A 208 -12.73 -7.72 -0.50
N TRP A 209 -13.91 -7.34 -0.02
CA TRP A 209 -14.58 -6.13 -0.52
C TRP A 209 -13.88 -4.83 -0.12
N CYS A 210 -13.29 -4.76 1.08
CA CYS A 210 -12.41 -3.67 1.45
C CYS A 210 -11.19 -3.59 0.55
N PHE A 211 -10.59 -4.73 0.23
CA PHE A 211 -9.42 -4.84 -0.63
C PHE A 211 -9.74 -4.42 -2.07
N VAL A 212 -10.85 -4.90 -2.66
CA VAL A 212 -11.38 -4.43 -3.95
C VAL A 212 -11.54 -2.92 -3.94
N SER A 213 -12.17 -2.37 -2.89
CA SER A 213 -12.31 -0.92 -2.78
C SER A 213 -10.96 -0.21 -2.73
N VAL A 214 -9.99 -0.68 -1.96
CA VAL A 214 -8.65 -0.06 -1.87
C VAL A 214 -7.96 -0.07 -3.24
N CYS A 215 -7.96 -1.20 -3.95
CA CYS A 215 -7.31 -1.30 -5.25
C CYS A 215 -8.02 -0.50 -6.36
N ASP A 216 -9.35 -0.62 -6.48
CA ASP A 216 -10.07 -0.09 -7.65
C ASP A 216 -10.51 1.37 -7.49
N LYS A 217 -10.65 1.85 -6.24
CA LYS A 217 -11.08 3.24 -5.95
C LYS A 217 -9.94 4.09 -5.39
N TYR A 218 -9.21 3.62 -4.39
CA TYR A 218 -8.20 4.45 -3.70
C TYR A 218 -6.86 4.45 -4.42
N LEU A 219 -6.43 3.30 -4.94
CA LEU A 219 -5.18 3.09 -5.68
C LEU A 219 -5.46 2.77 -7.15
N LYS A 220 -6.53 3.37 -7.69
CA LYS A 220 -6.97 3.11 -9.06
C LYS A 220 -5.82 3.27 -10.05
N ASP A 221 -5.64 2.28 -10.92
CA ASP A 221 -4.61 2.24 -11.97
C ASP A 221 -3.16 2.11 -11.48
N TYR A 222 -2.90 1.98 -10.16
CA TYR A 222 -1.54 1.84 -9.62
C TYR A 222 -0.89 0.50 -9.99
N PHE A 223 -1.69 -0.56 -10.02
CA PHE A 223 -1.23 -1.93 -10.26
C PHE A 223 -1.22 -2.32 -11.74
N LYS A 224 -1.53 -1.38 -12.66
CA LYS A 224 -1.45 -1.64 -14.09
C LYS A 224 0.00 -1.83 -14.54
N PRO A 225 0.25 -2.66 -15.57
CA PRO A 225 1.57 -2.77 -16.19
C PRO A 225 2.15 -1.39 -16.56
N GLY A 226 3.45 -1.22 -16.35
CA GLY A 226 4.14 0.05 -16.58
C GLY A 226 3.94 1.12 -15.49
N MET A 227 3.06 0.90 -14.50
CA MET A 227 2.88 1.78 -13.34
C MET A 227 2.65 3.26 -13.70
N GLU A 228 2.01 3.54 -14.83
CA GLU A 228 1.92 4.91 -15.37
C GLU A 228 1.30 5.89 -14.39
N MET A 229 0.32 5.41 -13.61
CA MET A 229 -0.36 6.19 -12.60
C MET A 229 0.58 6.58 -11.46
N LEU A 230 1.40 5.63 -10.99
CA LEU A 230 2.43 5.87 -9.98
C LEU A 230 3.51 6.83 -10.49
N GLN A 231 3.94 6.72 -11.75
CA GLN A 231 4.90 7.64 -12.37
C GLN A 231 4.36 9.08 -12.42
N ARG A 232 3.06 9.25 -12.70
CA ARG A 232 2.41 10.57 -12.62
C ARG A 232 2.44 11.10 -11.19
N ASP A 233 2.09 10.26 -10.24
CA ASP A 233 2.02 10.63 -8.82
C ASP A 233 3.42 10.86 -8.22
N ALA A 234 4.47 10.29 -8.79
CA ALA A 234 5.87 10.63 -8.51
C ALA A 234 6.19 12.09 -8.88
N GLY A 235 5.77 12.53 -10.07
CA GLY A 235 5.91 13.94 -10.48
C GLY A 235 5.16 14.89 -9.54
N MET A 236 3.94 14.50 -9.17
CA MET A 236 3.12 15.25 -8.21
C MET A 236 3.76 15.31 -6.83
N LEU A 237 4.29 14.20 -6.32
CA LEU A 237 5.00 14.16 -5.03
C LEU A 237 6.18 15.12 -5.05
N MET A 238 7.00 15.12 -6.11
CA MET A 238 8.15 16.04 -6.21
C MET A 238 7.77 17.51 -6.27
N ALA A 239 6.67 17.85 -6.95
CA ALA A 239 6.16 19.22 -6.94
C ALA A 239 5.68 19.65 -5.54
N LEU A 240 5.02 18.74 -4.82
CA LEU A 240 4.62 18.99 -3.43
C LEU A 240 5.84 19.12 -2.52
N VAL A 241 6.88 18.29 -2.66
CA VAL A 241 8.14 18.42 -1.90
C VAL A 241 8.80 19.76 -2.21
N LYS A 242 8.81 20.21 -3.48
CA LYS A 242 9.33 21.53 -3.86
C LYS A 242 8.60 22.66 -3.13
N LYS A 243 7.28 22.53 -2.94
CA LYS A 243 6.45 23.50 -2.23
C LYS A 243 6.64 23.45 -0.71
N THR A 244 6.63 22.26 -0.10
CA THR A 244 6.63 22.11 1.37
C THR A 244 8.02 22.04 1.98
N SER A 245 9.01 21.61 1.22
CA SER A 245 10.40 21.41 1.69
C SER A 245 11.42 21.65 0.56
N PRO A 246 11.58 22.91 0.10
CA PRO A 246 12.45 23.24 -1.05
C PRO A 246 13.90 22.77 -0.88
N ASN A 247 14.39 22.73 0.36
CA ASN A 247 15.74 22.27 0.69
C ASN A 247 15.92 20.76 0.45
N VAL A 248 14.87 19.98 0.74
CA VAL A 248 14.82 18.53 0.48
C VAL A 248 14.70 18.28 -1.02
N TYR A 249 13.82 19.02 -1.71
CA TYR A 249 13.70 18.93 -3.16
C TYR A 249 15.05 19.15 -3.86
N ARG A 250 15.78 20.22 -3.51
CA ARG A 250 17.11 20.50 -4.09
C ARG A 250 18.13 19.40 -3.79
N HIS A 251 18.07 18.78 -2.61
CA HIS A 251 18.91 17.65 -2.25
C HIS A 251 18.65 16.43 -3.15
N LEU A 252 17.37 16.04 -3.27
CA LEU A 252 16.96 14.93 -4.12
C LEU A 252 17.36 15.15 -5.59
N GLN A 253 17.20 16.37 -6.10
CA GLN A 253 17.61 16.73 -7.46
C GLN A 253 19.14 16.68 -7.63
N LYS A 254 19.91 17.23 -6.68
CA LYS A 254 21.38 17.21 -6.72
C LYS A 254 21.93 15.79 -6.81
N HIS A 255 21.36 14.87 -6.03
CA HIS A 255 21.80 13.47 -5.96
C HIS A 255 21.03 12.54 -6.91
N LYS A 256 20.22 13.10 -7.83
CA LYS A 256 19.43 12.37 -8.83
C LYS A 256 18.56 11.25 -8.22
N VAL A 257 17.99 11.51 -7.05
CA VAL A 257 17.10 10.58 -6.35
C VAL A 257 15.73 10.64 -7.01
N GLU A 258 15.47 9.67 -7.88
CA GLU A 258 14.17 9.53 -8.53
C GLU A 258 13.11 9.04 -7.54
N PRO A 259 11.88 9.58 -7.56
CA PRO A 259 10.86 9.25 -6.54
C PRO A 259 10.51 7.77 -6.50
N LEU A 260 10.47 7.11 -7.66
CA LEU A 260 10.14 5.69 -7.78
C LEU A 260 11.09 4.78 -7.00
N LEU A 261 12.31 5.24 -6.68
CA LEU A 261 13.29 4.46 -5.91
C LEU A 261 12.93 4.30 -4.42
N PHE A 262 12.03 5.14 -3.90
CA PHE A 262 11.57 5.07 -2.51
C PHE A 262 10.04 5.01 -2.38
N MET A 263 9.29 5.68 -3.26
CA MET A 263 7.85 5.80 -3.09
C MET A 263 7.06 4.57 -3.56
N THR A 264 7.66 3.70 -4.37
CA THR A 264 6.96 2.55 -4.98
C THR A 264 6.32 1.67 -3.90
N ASP A 265 7.09 1.28 -2.88
CA ASP A 265 6.57 0.49 -1.77
C ASP A 265 5.57 1.28 -0.91
N TRP A 266 5.86 2.56 -0.65
CA TRP A 266 5.00 3.43 0.17
C TRP A 266 3.59 3.54 -0.40
N PHE A 267 3.47 3.67 -1.72
CA PHE A 267 2.23 3.94 -2.41
C PHE A 267 1.53 2.66 -2.87
N LEU A 268 2.26 1.72 -3.49
CA LEU A 268 1.67 0.46 -3.94
C LEU A 268 1.20 -0.42 -2.77
N CYS A 269 1.90 -0.40 -1.63
CA CYS A 269 1.50 -1.15 -0.43
C CYS A 269 0.69 -0.29 0.56
N ALA A 270 0.27 0.92 0.20
CA ALA A 270 -0.46 1.84 1.08
C ALA A 270 0.17 1.96 2.50
N MET A 271 1.49 2.12 2.54
CA MET A 271 2.33 2.27 3.75
C MET A 271 2.39 1.06 4.69
N THR A 272 1.74 -0.06 4.37
CA THR A 272 1.65 -1.26 5.24
C THR A 272 3.00 -1.92 5.54
N ARG A 273 4.00 -1.73 4.65
CA ARG A 273 5.37 -2.22 4.82
C ARG A 273 6.33 -1.21 5.47
N THR A 274 5.88 0.03 5.71
CA THR A 274 6.76 1.15 6.07
C THR A 274 6.49 1.69 7.46
N LEU A 275 5.22 1.85 7.84
CA LEU A 275 4.86 2.47 9.10
C LEU A 275 4.81 1.44 10.24
N PRO A 276 5.29 1.81 11.45
CA PRO A 276 4.99 1.08 12.67
C PRO A 276 3.48 0.93 12.86
N TRP A 277 3.08 -0.15 13.52
CA TRP A 277 1.69 -0.60 13.50
C TRP A 277 0.70 0.47 14.01
N ASP A 278 0.94 1.05 15.18
CA ASP A 278 0.06 2.10 15.73
C ASP A 278 -0.10 3.30 14.78
N THR A 279 0.99 3.72 14.14
CA THR A 279 0.98 4.80 13.14
C THR A 279 0.20 4.40 11.90
N LEU A 280 0.41 3.17 11.41
CA LEU A 280 -0.29 2.62 10.25
C LEU A 280 -1.80 2.65 10.44
N LEU A 281 -2.30 2.22 11.61
CA LEU A 281 -3.74 2.24 11.92
C LEU A 281 -4.33 3.66 11.87
N ARG A 282 -3.60 4.65 12.41
CA ARG A 282 -4.05 6.05 12.41
C ARG A 282 -4.03 6.68 11.03
N VAL A 283 -3.03 6.33 10.22
CA VAL A 283 -2.95 6.74 8.82
C VAL A 283 -4.10 6.11 8.03
N TRP A 284 -4.40 4.83 8.23
CA TRP A 284 -5.49 4.13 7.55
C TRP A 284 -6.88 4.65 7.92
N ASP A 285 -7.12 4.99 9.18
CA ASP A 285 -8.35 5.67 9.62
C ASP A 285 -8.62 6.94 8.80
N CYS A 286 -7.56 7.70 8.47
CA CYS A 286 -7.67 8.92 7.67
C CYS A 286 -7.70 8.61 6.16
N PHE A 287 -6.89 7.67 5.68
CA PHE A 287 -6.80 7.29 4.27
C PHE A 287 -8.13 6.77 3.72
N LEU A 288 -8.82 5.88 4.44
CA LEU A 288 -10.13 5.37 4.01
C LEU A 288 -11.19 6.47 3.98
N CYS A 289 -11.09 7.46 4.87
CA CYS A 289 -12.03 8.59 4.92
C CYS A 289 -11.75 9.67 3.87
N GLU A 290 -10.49 10.02 3.68
CA GLU A 290 -10.06 11.23 2.97
C GLU A 290 -9.38 10.95 1.63
N GLY A 291 -9.04 9.69 1.35
CA GLY A 291 -8.44 9.23 0.11
C GLY A 291 -6.91 9.31 0.08
N ILE A 292 -6.37 9.06 -1.11
CA ILE A 292 -4.93 8.89 -1.37
C ILE A 292 -4.06 10.09 -0.97
N LYS A 293 -4.64 11.30 -0.89
CA LYS A 293 -3.93 12.50 -0.42
C LYS A 293 -3.29 12.32 0.97
N ILE A 294 -3.82 11.42 1.80
CA ILE A 294 -3.21 11.09 3.10
C ILE A 294 -1.86 10.41 2.91
N LEU A 295 -1.71 9.50 1.93
CA LEU A 295 -0.44 8.83 1.65
C LEU A 295 0.61 9.84 1.16
N PHE A 296 0.22 10.79 0.31
CA PHE A 296 1.09 11.90 -0.07
C PHE A 296 1.53 12.74 1.13
N LYS A 297 0.60 13.10 2.03
CA LYS A 297 0.96 13.85 3.25
C LYS A 297 1.94 13.07 4.12
N VAL A 298 1.72 11.77 4.32
CA VAL A 298 2.66 10.90 5.04
C VAL A 298 4.04 10.91 4.37
N ALA A 299 4.10 10.70 3.04
CA ALA A 299 5.34 10.74 2.28
C ALA A 299 6.08 12.09 2.43
N LEU A 300 5.35 13.21 2.40
CA LEU A 300 5.93 14.54 2.60
C LEU A 300 6.46 14.75 4.02
N VAL A 301 5.79 14.21 5.04
CA VAL A 301 6.30 14.24 6.42
C VAL A 301 7.58 13.41 6.53
N ILE A 302 7.61 12.20 5.98
CA ILE A 302 8.81 11.34 5.99
C ILE A 302 9.98 12.07 5.29
N LEU A 303 9.78 12.54 4.06
CA LEU A 303 10.81 13.26 3.30
C LEU A 303 11.29 14.52 4.03
N GLY A 304 10.35 15.34 4.49
CA GLY A 304 10.63 16.60 5.15
C GLY A 304 11.34 16.44 6.49
N ALA A 305 10.96 15.46 7.29
CA ALA A 305 11.54 15.23 8.61
C ALA A 305 12.87 14.47 8.55
N SER A 306 12.99 13.48 7.65
CA SER A 306 14.23 12.69 7.51
C SER A 306 15.36 13.49 6.85
N LEU A 307 15.07 14.27 5.81
CA LEU A 307 16.08 15.02 5.05
C LEU A 307 16.03 16.54 5.31
N GLY A 308 15.09 17.04 6.10
CA GLY A 308 15.02 18.46 6.47
C GLY A 308 16.29 18.97 7.16
N PRO A 309 16.77 18.29 8.22
CA PRO A 309 17.97 18.72 8.95
C PRO A 309 19.18 18.86 8.04
N ARG A 310 19.87 20.01 8.15
CA ARG A 310 21.08 20.28 7.37
C ARG A 310 22.22 19.32 7.73
N SER A 311 22.28 18.85 8.97
CA SER A 311 23.26 17.85 9.43
C SER A 311 23.14 16.56 8.63
N ILE A 312 21.93 16.00 8.50
CA ILE A 312 21.69 14.77 7.73
C ILE A 312 22.08 14.96 6.26
N ARG A 313 21.62 16.04 5.62
CA ARG A 313 21.95 16.31 4.20
C ARG A 313 23.43 16.58 3.91
N LYS A 314 24.25 16.91 4.93
CA LYS A 314 25.70 17.03 4.77
C LYS A 314 26.40 15.67 4.80
N VAL A 315 25.78 14.67 5.44
CA VAL A 315 26.33 13.33 5.56
C VAL A 315 25.87 12.47 4.38
N CYS A 316 24.62 12.63 3.92
CA CYS A 316 24.12 11.99 2.70
C CYS A 316 24.63 12.70 1.44
N ASN A 317 25.82 12.34 0.97
CA ASN A 317 26.51 12.94 -0.16
C ASN A 317 26.26 12.25 -1.51
N ASP A 318 25.54 11.14 -1.52
CA ASP A 318 25.17 10.44 -2.75
C ASP A 318 23.73 9.89 -2.78
N LEU A 319 23.43 9.21 -3.89
CA LEU A 319 22.15 8.55 -4.14
C LEU A 319 21.87 7.44 -3.12
N CYS A 320 22.86 6.61 -2.82
CA CYS A 320 22.72 5.43 -1.97
C CYS A 320 22.45 5.84 -0.51
N GLU A 321 23.26 6.74 0.04
CA GLU A 321 23.10 7.24 1.42
C GLU A 321 21.77 7.98 1.59
N THR A 322 21.35 8.75 0.58
CA THR A 322 20.04 9.42 0.61
C THR A 322 18.90 8.39 0.58
N LEU A 323 19.01 7.33 -0.23
CA LEU A 323 18.00 6.27 -0.30
C LEU A 323 17.96 5.43 0.96
N GLU A 324 19.09 5.19 1.63
CA GLU A 324 19.15 4.46 2.89
C GLU A 324 18.32 5.15 3.97
N VAL A 325 18.47 6.47 4.12
CA VAL A 325 17.67 7.29 5.05
C VAL A 325 16.18 7.25 4.71
N LEU A 326 15.82 7.16 3.43
CA LEU A 326 14.41 7.12 3.02
C LEU A 326 13.81 5.71 3.15
N ARG A 327 14.59 4.65 2.93
CA ARG A 327 14.14 3.27 3.11
C ARG A 327 13.98 2.90 4.58
N SER A 328 14.82 3.50 5.44
CA SER A 328 14.77 3.34 6.90
C SER A 328 14.71 4.71 7.58
N PRO A 329 13.57 5.42 7.54
CA PRO A 329 13.41 6.71 8.20
C PRO A 329 13.67 6.61 9.72
N PRO A 330 14.14 7.69 10.37
CA PRO A 330 14.34 7.67 11.82
C PRO A 330 13.06 7.31 12.58
N GLU A 331 13.15 6.44 13.58
CA GLU A 331 11.98 5.92 14.33
C GLU A 331 11.05 7.04 14.83
N LYS A 332 11.63 8.12 15.38
CA LYS A 332 10.89 9.30 15.86
C LYS A 332 9.97 9.91 14.80
N VAL A 333 10.37 9.87 13.52
CA VAL A 333 9.56 10.38 12.39
C VAL A 333 8.36 9.48 12.15
N LEU A 334 8.52 8.17 12.37
CA LEU A 334 7.51 7.15 12.13
C LEU A 334 6.57 6.94 13.34
N GLU A 335 6.89 7.51 14.50
CA GLU A 335 6.02 7.48 15.69
C GLU A 335 4.65 8.13 15.44
N GLU A 336 3.61 7.54 16.02
CA GLU A 336 2.21 7.92 15.78
C GLU A 336 1.95 9.41 16.04
N ASN A 337 2.40 9.92 17.21
CA ASN A 337 2.13 11.29 17.61
C ASN A 337 2.81 12.29 16.68
N PHE A 338 4.07 12.04 16.32
CA PHE A 338 4.82 12.88 15.39
C PHE A 338 4.16 12.86 14.01
N MET A 339 3.96 11.67 13.45
CA MET A 339 3.39 11.49 12.11
C MET A 339 2.02 12.15 12.01
N MET A 340 1.11 11.85 12.94
CA MET A 340 -0.25 12.38 12.89
C MET A 340 -0.28 13.90 13.14
N HIS A 341 0.56 14.44 14.04
CA HIS A 341 0.66 15.89 14.23
C HIS A 341 1.06 16.59 12.92
N HIS A 342 2.12 16.11 12.25
CA HIS A 342 2.61 16.75 11.04
C HIS A 342 1.69 16.53 9.84
N VAL A 343 1.13 15.33 9.64
CA VAL A 343 0.17 15.05 8.55
C VAL A 343 -1.07 15.95 8.65
N LEU A 344 -1.60 16.16 9.85
CA LEU A 344 -2.79 16.98 10.06
C LEU A 344 -2.53 18.49 9.94
N ASN A 345 -1.31 18.94 10.25
CA ASN A 345 -0.90 20.34 10.17
C ASN A 345 -0.21 20.73 8.85
N LEU A 346 0.04 19.77 7.94
CA LEU A 346 0.52 20.09 6.60
C LEU A 346 -0.50 20.95 5.86
N ASN A 347 -0.11 22.22 5.62
CA ASN A 347 -0.90 23.23 4.94
C ASN A 347 -0.95 22.97 3.42
N LEU A 348 -1.67 21.91 3.06
CA LEU A 348 -2.01 21.54 1.69
C LEU A 348 -3.52 21.43 1.59
N SER A 349 -4.10 22.30 0.78
CA SER A 349 -5.52 22.35 0.44
C SER A 349 -5.87 21.26 -0.58
N ARG A 350 -7.16 20.98 -0.75
CA ARG A 350 -7.63 20.09 -1.82
C ARG A 350 -7.23 20.63 -3.21
N GLU A 351 -7.30 21.94 -3.38
CA GLU A 351 -6.91 22.64 -4.61
C GLU A 351 -5.43 22.47 -4.95
N ASP A 352 -4.54 22.35 -3.96
CA ASP A 352 -3.13 22.06 -4.22
C ASP A 352 -2.93 20.70 -4.91
N PHE A 353 -3.67 19.68 -4.45
CA PHE A 353 -3.64 18.35 -5.05
C PHE A 353 -4.27 18.36 -6.45
N GLU A 354 -5.41 19.03 -6.62
CA GLU A 354 -6.12 19.11 -7.91
C GLU A 354 -5.32 19.87 -8.96
N ARG A 355 -4.72 21.01 -8.60
CA ARG A 355 -3.85 21.78 -9.50
C ARG A 355 -2.65 20.97 -9.97
N GLU A 356 -1.99 20.28 -9.06
CA GLU A 356 -0.83 19.48 -9.41
C GLU A 356 -1.21 18.26 -10.27
N HIS A 357 -2.35 17.64 -9.98
CA HIS A 357 -2.90 16.56 -10.80
C HIS A 357 -3.16 17.01 -12.25
N GLN A 358 -3.80 18.17 -12.43
CA GLN A 358 -4.04 18.75 -13.75
C GLN A 358 -2.73 19.06 -14.48
N ARG A 359 -1.78 19.69 -13.79
CA ARG A 359 -0.47 20.03 -14.35
C ARG A 359 0.29 18.80 -14.85
N GLN A 360 0.32 17.72 -14.07
CA GLN A 360 1.00 16.49 -14.47
C GLN A 360 0.29 15.78 -15.63
N ALA A 361 -1.05 15.84 -15.69
CA ALA A 361 -1.82 15.33 -16.83
C ALA A 361 -1.49 16.09 -18.13
N GLU A 362 -1.34 17.41 -18.07
CA GLU A 362 -0.96 18.24 -19.21
C GLU A 362 0.47 17.98 -19.70
N LEU A 363 1.44 17.92 -18.79
CA LEU A 363 2.84 17.61 -19.14
C LEU A 363 2.96 16.29 -19.89
N ARG A 364 2.20 15.27 -19.45
CA ARG A 364 2.18 13.97 -20.09
C ARG A 364 1.56 13.99 -21.49
N ARG A 365 0.51 14.79 -21.71
CA ARG A 365 -0.07 14.98 -23.05
C ARG A 365 0.94 15.59 -23.99
N ARG A 366 1.67 16.63 -23.56
CA ARG A 366 2.71 17.29 -24.35
C ARG A 366 3.87 16.35 -24.70
N GLY A 367 4.33 15.55 -23.73
CA GLY A 367 5.41 14.57 -23.94
C GLY A 367 5.04 13.34 -24.77
N LYS A 368 3.75 13.10 -25.08
CA LYS A 368 3.30 12.07 -26.04
C LYS A 368 3.08 12.63 -27.45
N SER A 369 3.06 13.96 -27.60
CA SER A 369 2.89 14.67 -28.88
C SER A 369 4.22 15.17 -29.46
N SER A 370 5.33 14.86 -28.80
CA SER A 370 6.72 15.07 -29.24
C SER A 370 7.38 13.70 -29.36
#